data_AF-A0A483LR83-F1
#
_entry.id   AF-A0A483LR83-F1
#
_cell.length_a   1.000
_cell.length_b   1.000
_cell.length_c   1.000
_cell.angle_alpha   90.00
_cell.angle_beta   90.00
_cell.angle_gamma   90.00
#
_symmetry.space_group_name_H-M   'P 1'
#
loop_
_entity.id
_entity.type
_entity.pdbx_description
1 polymer ?
#
loop_
_entity_poly.entity_id
_entity_poly.type
_entity_poly.pdbx_seq_one_letter_code
_entity_poly.pdbx_strand_id
1 'polypeptide(L)' 'MSRETGGYAFPIPNADFQTFLPSTVDEYKRIQSGMTLRDYFAAKAMQGRLANPDWLASDEKTAADAYQIADAMLKAREVS' A
#
# COMPACT_ATOMS: atom_id res chain seq x y z
N MET A 1 -3.89 0.16 -17.18
CA MET A 1 -4.26 -1.07 -16.47
C MET A 1 -4.04 -0.82 -14.98
N SER A 2 -5.11 -0.58 -14.24
CA SER A 2 -5.11 -0.46 -12.78
C SER A 2 -4.76 -1.84 -12.20
N ARG A 3 -3.64 -1.98 -11.48
CA ARG A 3 -3.34 -3.21 -10.73
C ARG A 3 -4.20 -3.22 -9.46
N GLU A 4 -4.74 -4.38 -9.10
CA GLU A 4 -5.43 -4.60 -7.83
C GLU A 4 -4.49 -4.26 -6.66
N THR A 5 -4.74 -3.16 -5.96
CA THR A 5 -3.85 -2.66 -4.90
C THR A 5 -4.28 -3.10 -3.49
N GLY A 6 -5.36 -3.87 -3.37
CA GLY A 6 -5.88 -4.38 -2.10
C GLY A 6 -6.65 -3.36 -1.25
N GLY A 7 -6.89 -2.15 -1.79
CA GLY A 7 -7.54 -1.03 -1.09
C GLY A 7 -6.56 -0.14 -0.34
N TYR A 8 -7.04 0.62 0.65
CA TYR A 8 -6.22 1.53 1.45
C TYR A 8 -5.48 0.78 2.56
N ALA A 9 -4.21 1.13 2.80
CA ALA A 9 -3.37 0.50 3.82
C ALA A 9 -3.85 0.77 5.26
N PHE A 10 -4.33 1.98 5.50
CA PHE A 10 -4.89 2.40 6.78
C PHE A 10 -6.38 2.72 6.55
N PRO A 11 -7.29 1.82 6.93
CA PRO A 11 -8.70 2.10 6.83
C PRO A 11 -9.03 3.28 7.76
N ILE A 12 -9.77 4.26 7.27
CA ILE A 12 -10.39 5.28 8.13
C ILE A 12 -11.64 4.61 8.71
N PRO A 13 -11.63 4.16 9.98
CA PRO A 13 -12.78 3.50 10.56
C PRO A 13 -13.81 4.58 10.81
N ASN A 14 -14.90 4.56 10.05
CA ASN A 14 -15.91 5.60 10.04
C ASN A 14 -15.27 6.97 9.80
N ALA A 15 -14.98 7.30 8.53
CA ALA A 15 -14.87 8.69 8.14
C ALA A 15 -16.20 9.35 8.49
N ASP A 16 -16.32 9.86 9.71
CA ASP A 16 -17.44 10.69 10.13
C ASP A 16 -17.53 11.75 9.05
N PHE A 17 -18.59 11.67 8.23
CA PHE A 17 -18.85 12.62 7.15
C PHE A 17 -18.82 14.08 7.65
N GLN A 18 -18.86 14.27 8.97
CA GLN A 18 -18.77 15.53 9.71
C GLN A 18 -17.35 16.11 9.87
N THR A 19 -16.27 15.32 9.87
CA THR A 19 -14.92 15.89 10.10
C THR A 19 -14.35 16.53 8.85
N PHE A 20 -14.64 15.95 7.68
CA PHE A 20 -14.07 16.40 6.41
C PHE A 20 -15.07 17.18 5.53
N LEU A 21 -16.39 17.03 5.78
CA LEU A 21 -17.47 17.67 5.03
C LEU A 21 -17.18 17.80 3.51
N PRO A 22 -16.80 16.71 2.83
CA PRO A 22 -16.50 16.79 1.41
C PRO A 22 -17.76 17.25 0.66
N SER A 23 -17.60 18.28 -0.15
CA SER A 23 -18.67 18.87 -0.94
C SER A 23 -19.01 18.02 -2.17
N THR A 24 -18.13 17.08 -2.53
CA THR A 24 -18.26 16.22 -3.71
C THR A 24 -17.74 14.80 -3.46
N VAL A 25 -18.23 13.84 -4.27
CA VAL A 25 -17.76 12.45 -4.26
C VAL A 25 -16.26 12.34 -4.60
N ASP A 26 -15.76 13.21 -5.48
CA ASP A 26 -14.34 13.19 -5.88
C ASP A 26 -13.43 13.73 -4.77
N GLU A 27 -13.89 14.73 -4.02
CA GLU A 27 -13.22 15.21 -2.81
C GLU A 27 -13.19 14.11 -1.74
N TYR A 28 -14.29 13.39 -1.54
CA TYR A 28 -14.33 12.23 -0.64
C TYR A 28 -13.32 11.13 -1.04
N LYS A 29 -13.21 10.82 -2.35
CA LYS A 29 -12.22 9.87 -2.87
C LYS A 29 -10.78 10.36 -2.68
N ARG A 30 -10.53 11.67 -2.82
CA ARG A 30 -9.21 12.28 -2.61
C ARG A 30 -8.83 12.34 -1.13
N ILE A 31 -9.76 12.65 -0.25
CA ILE A 31 -9.51 12.65 1.20
C ILE A 31 -9.20 11.23 1.69
N GLN A 32 -9.84 10.23 1.09
CA GLN A 32 -9.51 8.83 1.33
C GLN A 32 -8.31 8.32 0.53
N SER A 33 -7.74 9.08 -0.42
CA SER A 33 -6.59 8.64 -1.20
C SER A 33 -5.30 8.68 -0.36
N GLY A 34 -5.20 7.74 0.59
CA GLY A 34 -3.98 7.42 1.30
C GLY A 34 -3.10 6.43 0.53
N MET A 35 -2.10 5.88 1.22
CA MET A 35 -1.24 4.83 0.68
C MET A 35 -2.06 3.56 0.40
N THR A 36 -1.80 2.89 -0.72
CA THR A 36 -2.47 1.61 -1.02
C THR A 36 -1.90 0.48 -0.15
N LEU A 37 -2.67 -0.57 0.09
CA LEU A 37 -2.22 -1.74 0.86
C LEU A 37 -0.98 -2.38 0.21
N ARG A 38 -0.94 -2.39 -1.13
CA ARG A 38 0.24 -2.78 -1.92
C ARG A 38 1.48 -1.96 -1.56
N ASP A 39 1.37 -0.64 -1.56
CA ASP A 39 2.49 0.26 -1.28
C ASP A 39 2.98 0.11 0.17
N TYR A 40 2.05 -0.14 1.11
CA TYR A 40 2.39 -0.40 2.50
C TYR A 40 3.16 -1.72 2.68
N PHE A 41 2.71 -2.81 2.06
CA PHE A 41 3.45 -4.07 2.09
C PHE A 41 4.82 -3.96 1.42
N ALA A 42 4.91 -3.24 0.31
CA ALA A 42 6.18 -2.99 -0.35
C ALA A 42 7.13 -2.19 0.56
N ALA A 43 6.64 -1.13 1.21
CA ALA A 43 7.45 -0.35 2.16
C ALA A 43 7.97 -1.21 3.32
N LYS A 44 7.14 -2.12 3.86
CA LYS A 44 7.56 -3.06 4.92
C LYS A 44 8.60 -4.05 4.44
N ALA A 45 8.42 -4.62 3.25
CA ALA A 45 9.40 -5.53 2.64
C ALA A 45 10.74 -4.83 2.39
N MET A 46 10.71 -3.63 1.80
CA MET A 46 11.89 -2.79 1.57
C MET A 46 12.63 -2.49 2.88
N GLN A 47 11.91 -2.09 3.93
CA GLN A 47 12.51 -1.82 5.24
C GLN A 47 13.24 -3.06 5.80
N GLY A 48 12.64 -4.24 5.67
CA GLY A 48 13.27 -5.50 6.07
C GLY A 48 14.52 -5.83 5.26
N ARG A 49 14.50 -5.60 3.95
CA ARG A 49 15.67 -5.79 3.08
C ARG A 49 16.82 -4.84 3.41
N LEU A 50 16.53 -3.55 3.57
CA LEU A 50 17.53 -2.53 3.86
C LEU A 50 18.13 -2.66 5.27
N ALA A 51 17.43 -3.32 6.19
CA ALA A 51 17.98 -3.66 7.50
C ALA A 51 18.98 -4.83 7.46
N ASN A 52 19.03 -5.60 6.37
CA ASN A 52 19.96 -6.71 6.22
C ASN A 52 21.29 -6.22 5.62
N PRO A 53 22.42 -6.28 6.36
CA PRO A 53 23.73 -5.84 5.85
C PRO A 53 24.24 -6.69 4.68
N ASP A 54 23.76 -7.93 4.53
CA ASP A 54 24.14 -8.83 3.44
C ASP A 54 23.32 -8.60 2.16
N TRP A 55 22.34 -7.67 2.19
CA TRP A 55 21.54 -7.33 1.03
C TRP A 55 22.29 -6.38 0.09
N LEU A 56 23.12 -6.95 -0.77
CA LEU A 56 23.90 -6.23 -1.78
C LEU A 56 23.13 -6.14 -3.11
N ALA A 57 22.11 -5.27 -3.15
CA ALA A 57 21.29 -5.03 -4.33
C ALA A 57 21.15 -3.53 -4.60
N SER A 58 20.91 -3.15 -5.85
CA SER A 58 20.57 -1.76 -6.19
C SER A 58 19.20 -1.36 -5.64
N ASP A 59 18.96 -0.05 -5.57
CA ASP A 59 17.68 0.51 -5.15
C ASP A 59 16.53 0.01 -6.04
N GLU A 60 16.75 -0.10 -7.36
CA GLU A 60 15.77 -0.62 -8.31
C GLU A 60 15.42 -2.09 -8.03
N LYS A 61 16.43 -2.91 -7.73
CA LYS A 61 16.23 -4.33 -7.41
C LYS A 61 15.51 -4.49 -6.07
N THR A 62 15.84 -3.66 -5.08
CA THR A 62 15.18 -3.64 -3.77
C THR A 62 13.71 -3.24 -3.90
N ALA A 63 13.42 -2.21 -4.69
CA ALA A 63 12.05 -1.79 -4.97
C ALA A 63 11.26 -2.88 -5.72
N ALA A 64 11.87 -3.54 -6.71
CA ALA A 64 11.23 -4.64 -7.43
C ALA A 64 10.90 -5.83 -6.51
N ASP A 65 11.85 -6.27 -5.68
CA ASP A 65 11.65 -7.35 -4.68
C ASP A 65 10.54 -7.01 -3.69
N ALA A 66 10.53 -5.77 -3.19
CA ALA A 66 9.50 -5.27 -2.28
C ALA A 66 8.08 -5.34 -2.88
N TYR A 67 7.90 -4.89 -4.12
CA TYR A 67 6.60 -4.98 -4.79
C TYR A 67 6.19 -6.43 -5.13
N GLN A 68 7.15 -7.32 -5.41
CA GLN A 68 6.85 -8.74 -5.61
C GLN A 68 6.32 -9.38 -4.33
N ILE A 69 6.92 -9.06 -3.17
CA ILE A 69 6.42 -9.51 -1.87
C ILE A 69 5.01 -8.95 -1.60
N ALA A 70 4.79 -7.65 -1.87
CA ALA A 70 3.48 -7.04 -1.72
C ALA A 70 2.40 -7.73 -2.57
N ASP A 71 2.70 -8.00 -3.84
CA ASP A 71 1.78 -8.69 -4.75
C ASP A 71 1.51 -10.13 -4.29
N ALA A 72 2.50 -10.82 -3.73
CA ALA A 72 2.33 -12.15 -3.14
C ALA A 72 1.41 -12.14 -1.90
N MET A 73 1.53 -11.13 -1.04
CA MET A 73 0.68 -10.96 0.14
C MET A 73 -0.78 -10.70 -0.26
N LEU A 74 -1.01 -9.87 -1.28
CA LEU A 74 -2.36 -9.61 -1.80
C LEU A 74 -2.99 -10.90 -2.36
N LYS A 75 -2.25 -11.68 -3.15
CA LYS A 75 -2.72 -12.97 -3.66
C LYS A 75 -3.05 -13.96 -2.54
N ALA A 76 -2.21 -14.03 -1.50
CA ALA A 76 -2.45 -14.93 -0.38
C ALA A 76 -3.77 -14.61 0.35
N ARG A 77 -4.15 -13.33 0.42
CA ARG A 77 -5.41 -12.87 0.99
C ARG A 77 -6.63 -13.27 0.16
N GLU A 78 -6.54 -13.25 -1.18
CA GLU A 78 -7.67 -13.63 -2.05
C GLU A 78 -8.06 -15.12 -1.95
N VAL A 79 -7.14 -15.96 -1.45
CA VAL A 79 -7.34 -17.40 -1.29
C VAL A 79 -7.83 -17.79 0.11
N SER A 80 -7.99 -16.81 1.02
CA SER A 80 -8.48 -16.99 2.40
C SER A 80 -9.94 -16.58 2.55
#